data_AF-A0AAW0YXX4-F1
#
_entry.id   AF-A0AAW0YXX4-F1
#
_cell.length_a   1.000
_cell.length_b   1.000
_cell.length_c   1.000
_cell.angle_alpha   90.00
_cell.angle_beta   90.00
_cell.angle_gamma   90.00
#
_symmetry.space_group_name_H-M   'P 1'
#
loop_
_entity.id
_entity.type
_entity.pdbx_description
1 polymer ?
#
loop_
_entity_poly.entity_id
_entity_poly.type
_entity_poly.pdbx_seq_one_letter_code
_entity_poly.pdbx_strand_id
1 'polypeptide(L)'
;MLVKRLFWLIQQLIPPLLLSYFYAAWKICRYEVGPLLVKQYNLPTIARIYTPLPTILIGTITIHYLRLYFLPSTQSVPPHDPALAIRSQLKIFECLAPSEAGTICRANNEPVDGMEDVPLVDRCWKGRCGGRWKPARTRHCSQCGVCRGGFDHHCPFFANCLTAAYIPTFLSLLLYTPPSVVLLSLPLYSPMYHRALAAYTLSHTSENIRTYWWDWTPSWIIAGGPVGRFVGGLILGWRELDRSEDDGGGVMRLGVGLMVGFGLILALVTAGLATSSISLLLNGNLTIDQGRHSAHSRTIASIQKLVKQNRSIPQKLEDDLLKFSDRAYFFVPFENHSSYGPEGQSEGTSREEVVDDHGDIPEVLRGDNESGNDGGVVRRGVIVPALPEERPYDLGRTRNWEIVMGPRWSWLLPWKALSPVLREDIFDWPISESVEKRLRGEAERRRRVLFGVEG
;
A
#
# COMPACT_ATOMS: atom_id res chain seq x y z
N MET A 1 3.48 13.23 -23.99
CA MET A 1 3.23 14.36 -23.07
C MET A 1 1.75 14.50 -22.70
N LEU A 2 0.82 14.45 -23.66
CA LEU A 2 -0.62 14.58 -23.45
C LEU A 2 -1.21 13.54 -22.47
N VAL A 3 -0.88 12.26 -22.64
CA VAL A 3 -1.38 11.17 -21.75
C VAL A 3 -0.98 11.38 -20.28
N LYS A 4 0.25 11.82 -20.03
CA LYS A 4 0.73 12.11 -18.66
C LYS A 4 -0.03 13.28 -18.03
N ARG A 5 -0.31 14.33 -18.81
CA ARG A 5 -1.10 15.49 -18.36
C ARG A 5 -2.55 15.12 -18.08
N LEU A 6 -3.17 14.32 -18.96
CA LEU A 6 -4.53 13.84 -18.78
C LEU A 6 -4.64 12.97 -17.51
N PHE A 7 -3.71 12.05 -17.33
CA PHE A 7 -3.68 11.18 -16.16
C PHE A 7 -3.47 11.97 -14.86
N TRP A 8 -2.58 12.96 -14.86
CA TRP A 8 -2.42 13.87 -13.74
C TRP A 8 -3.71 14.65 -13.44
N LEU A 9 -4.38 15.18 -14.46
CA LEU A 9 -5.64 15.92 -14.31
C LEU A 9 -6.75 15.04 -13.72
N ILE A 10 -6.89 13.80 -14.21
CA ILE A 10 -7.85 12.84 -13.65
C ILE A 10 -7.58 12.61 -12.15
N GLN A 11 -6.31 12.46 -11.75
CA GLN A 11 -5.97 12.29 -10.33
C GLN A 11 -6.32 13.50 -9.47
N GLN A 12 -6.27 14.72 -10.03
CA GLN A 12 -6.68 15.92 -9.29
C GLN A 12 -8.19 16.10 -9.21
N LEU A 13 -8.95 15.52 -10.16
CA LEU A 13 -10.41 15.62 -10.19
C LEU A 13 -11.12 14.55 -9.36
N ILE A 14 -10.58 13.33 -9.28
CA ILE A 14 -11.23 12.24 -8.53
C ILE A 14 -11.48 12.64 -7.06
N PRO A 15 -10.52 13.22 -6.31
CA PRO A 15 -10.75 13.54 -4.92
C PRO A 15 -11.84 14.56 -4.62
N PRO A 16 -11.89 15.75 -5.25
CA PRO A 16 -12.98 16.68 -5.03
C PRO A 16 -14.34 16.13 -5.49
N LEU A 17 -14.38 15.27 -6.51
CA LEU A 17 -15.61 14.61 -6.94
C LEU A 17 -16.14 13.65 -5.87
N LEU A 18 -15.27 12.83 -5.25
CA LEU A 18 -15.66 11.94 -4.16
C LEU A 18 -16.09 12.71 -2.90
N LEU A 19 -15.41 13.80 -2.56
CA LEU A 19 -15.82 14.68 -1.46
C LEU A 19 -17.19 15.32 -1.71
N SER A 20 -17.46 15.74 -2.96
CA SER A 20 -18.77 16.26 -3.36
C SER A 20 -19.86 15.19 -3.23
N TYR A 21 -19.54 13.95 -3.61
CA TYR A 21 -20.42 12.80 -3.41
C TYR A 21 -20.68 12.53 -1.91
N PHE A 22 -19.66 12.56 -1.05
CA PHE A 22 -19.83 12.39 0.40
C PHE A 22 -20.74 13.47 0.99
N TYR A 23 -20.54 14.73 0.60
CA TYR A 23 -21.37 15.83 1.04
C TYR A 23 -22.82 15.69 0.58
N ALA A 24 -23.05 15.33 -0.69
CA ALA A 24 -24.39 15.09 -1.22
C ALA A 24 -25.11 13.95 -0.49
N ALA A 25 -24.42 12.82 -0.29
CA ALA A 25 -24.94 11.68 0.45
C ALA A 25 -25.29 12.05 1.90
N TRP A 26 -24.39 12.76 2.58
CA TRP A 26 -24.63 13.27 3.94
C TRP A 26 -25.87 14.16 4.00
N LYS A 27 -26.00 15.11 3.07
CA LYS A 27 -27.13 16.05 3.02
C LYS A 27 -28.45 15.30 2.81
N ILE A 28 -28.52 14.39 1.84
CA ILE A 28 -29.73 13.62 1.52
C ILE A 28 -30.12 12.73 2.71
N CYS A 29 -29.18 11.94 3.24
CA CYS A 29 -29.48 11.07 4.37
C CYS A 29 -29.95 11.88 5.60
N ARG A 30 -29.25 12.96 5.95
CA ARG A 30 -29.57 13.74 7.16
C ARG A 30 -30.88 14.52 7.03
N TYR A 31 -31.09 15.20 5.91
CA TYR A 31 -32.17 16.20 5.79
C TYR A 31 -33.37 15.74 4.97
N GLU A 32 -33.26 14.65 4.21
CA GLU A 32 -34.37 14.11 3.42
C GLU A 32 -34.84 12.75 3.96
N VAL A 33 -33.92 11.79 4.15
CA VAL A 33 -34.26 10.43 4.62
C VAL A 33 -34.68 10.42 6.10
N GLY A 34 -33.98 11.16 6.97
CA GLY A 34 -34.34 11.27 8.38
C GLY A 34 -35.79 11.73 8.62
N PRO A 35 -36.22 12.87 8.03
CA PRO A 35 -37.60 13.33 8.12
C PRO A 35 -38.62 12.39 7.48
N LEU A 36 -38.26 11.68 6.41
CA LEU A 36 -39.13 10.71 5.75
C LEU A 36 -39.53 9.57 6.68
N LEU A 37 -38.60 9.07 7.51
CA LEU A 37 -38.89 8.04 8.50
C LEU A 37 -39.96 8.48 9.51
N VAL A 38 -40.03 9.77 9.84
CA VAL A 38 -41.07 10.33 10.71
C VAL A 38 -42.38 10.52 9.95
N LYS A 39 -42.33 11.25 8.83
CA LYS A 39 -43.55 11.74 8.15
C LYS A 39 -44.29 10.66 7.38
N GLN A 40 -43.56 9.76 6.72
CA GLN A 40 -44.15 8.78 5.81
C GLN A 40 -44.29 7.40 6.46
N TYR A 41 -43.29 6.97 7.22
CA TYR A 41 -43.30 5.64 7.85
C TYR A 41 -43.77 5.65 9.32
N ASN A 42 -43.97 6.82 9.93
CA ASN A 42 -44.36 6.95 11.34
C ASN A 42 -43.42 6.22 12.32
N LEU A 43 -42.10 6.32 12.09
CA LEU A 43 -41.04 5.68 12.88
C LEU A 43 -40.15 6.71 13.62
N PRO A 44 -40.68 7.49 14.58
CA PRO A 44 -39.94 8.60 15.20
C PRO A 44 -38.71 8.15 15.99
N THR A 45 -38.76 7.00 16.65
CA THR A 45 -37.62 6.46 17.41
C THR A 45 -36.46 6.09 16.50
N ILE A 46 -36.75 5.42 15.37
CA ILE A 46 -35.75 5.04 14.37
C ILE A 46 -35.17 6.31 13.73
N ALA A 47 -35.99 7.31 13.42
CA ALA A 47 -35.52 8.58 12.88
C ALA A 47 -34.54 9.31 13.81
N ARG A 48 -34.79 9.30 15.14
CA ARG A 48 -33.87 9.89 16.14
C ARG A 48 -32.51 9.20 16.15
N ILE A 49 -32.48 7.88 16.01
CA ILE A 49 -31.24 7.10 15.91
C ILE A 49 -30.55 7.35 14.57
N TYR A 50 -31.31 7.35 13.47
CA TYR A 50 -30.77 7.48 12.13
C TYR A 50 -30.17 8.86 11.84
N THR A 51 -30.85 9.95 12.23
CA THR A 51 -30.45 11.33 11.89
C THR A 51 -28.99 11.71 12.21
N PRO A 52 -28.39 11.31 13.35
CA PRO A 52 -26.96 11.55 13.61
C PRO A 52 -26.02 10.60 12.85
N LEU A 53 -26.45 9.39 12.44
CA LEU A 53 -25.59 8.38 11.82
C LEU A 53 -24.86 8.87 10.56
N PRO A 54 -25.48 9.58 9.59
CA PRO A 54 -24.75 10.11 8.44
C PRO A 54 -23.56 10.95 8.83
N THR A 55 -23.67 11.73 9.91
CA THR A 55 -22.59 12.62 10.35
C THR A 55 -21.44 11.85 10.96
N ILE A 56 -21.74 10.80 11.74
CA ILE A 56 -20.72 9.93 12.34
C ILE A 56 -20.04 9.09 11.25
N LEU A 57 -20.81 8.40 10.43
CA LEU A 57 -20.31 7.42 9.46
C LEU A 57 -19.61 8.10 8.27
N ILE A 58 -20.29 9.04 7.58
CA ILE A 58 -19.69 9.77 6.46
C ILE A 58 -18.61 10.71 6.96
N GLY A 59 -18.77 11.31 8.14
CA GLY A 59 -17.71 12.13 8.76
C GLY A 59 -16.45 11.31 9.02
N THR A 60 -16.57 10.10 9.56
CA THR A 60 -15.43 9.18 9.77
C THR A 60 -14.75 8.84 8.44
N ILE A 61 -15.51 8.42 7.43
CA ILE A 61 -14.99 8.13 6.09
C ILE A 61 -14.28 9.34 5.50
N THR A 62 -14.89 10.52 5.61
CA THR A 62 -14.34 11.79 5.10
C THR A 62 -13.02 12.14 5.77
N ILE A 63 -12.91 11.97 7.09
CA ILE A 63 -11.68 12.23 7.83
C ILE A 63 -10.52 11.32 7.37
N HIS A 64 -10.76 10.02 7.21
CA HIS A 64 -9.75 9.08 6.71
C HIS A 64 -9.36 9.40 5.26
N TYR A 65 -10.35 9.72 4.44
CA TYR A 65 -10.16 10.09 3.05
C TYR A 65 -9.30 11.35 2.91
N LEU A 66 -9.63 12.42 3.65
CA LEU A 66 -8.87 13.67 3.68
C LEU A 66 -7.45 13.44 4.20
N ARG A 67 -7.27 12.58 5.21
CA ARG A 67 -5.94 12.23 5.71
C ARG A 67 -5.04 11.62 4.62
N LEU A 68 -5.57 10.70 3.83
CA LEU A 68 -4.87 10.06 2.72
C LEU A 68 -4.64 11.00 1.53
N TYR A 69 -5.62 11.86 1.24
CA TYR A 69 -5.54 12.85 0.17
C TYR A 69 -4.46 13.91 0.47
N PHE A 70 -4.45 14.46 1.69
CA PHE A 70 -3.53 15.52 2.11
C PHE A 70 -2.25 15.01 2.79
N LEU A 71 -1.79 13.80 2.44
CA LEU A 71 -0.47 13.35 2.91
C LEU A 71 0.63 14.26 2.34
N PRO A 72 1.62 14.68 3.16
CA PRO A 72 2.67 15.57 2.71
C PRO A 72 3.52 14.90 1.62
N SER A 73 4.05 15.70 0.70
CA SER A 73 4.90 15.18 -0.38
C SER A 73 6.18 14.50 0.11
N THR A 74 6.58 14.74 1.36
CA THR A 74 7.73 14.15 2.07
C THR A 74 7.42 12.85 2.82
N GLN A 75 6.16 12.40 2.82
CA GLN A 75 5.75 11.18 3.55
C GLN A 75 6.57 9.94 3.14
N SER A 76 7.09 9.20 4.11
CA SER A 76 7.88 7.97 3.88
C SER A 76 9.03 8.14 2.87
N VAL A 77 9.58 9.34 2.67
CA VAL A 77 10.76 9.53 1.83
C VAL A 77 11.99 9.03 2.59
N PRO A 78 12.80 8.12 2.03
CA PRO A 78 13.98 7.62 2.73
C PRO A 78 15.04 8.73 2.92
N PRO A 79 15.83 8.65 4.00
CA PRO A 79 16.97 9.55 4.20
C PRO A 79 18.00 9.39 3.08
N HIS A 80 18.91 10.36 2.96
CA HIS A 80 19.98 10.28 1.96
C HIS A 80 20.93 9.12 2.24
N ASP A 81 21.30 8.95 3.51
CA ASP A 81 22.24 7.93 3.94
C ASP A 81 21.59 6.91 4.89
N PRO A 82 22.08 5.66 4.89
CA PRO A 82 21.62 4.66 5.84
C PRO A 82 21.94 5.04 7.29
N ALA A 83 21.21 4.44 8.23
CA ALA A 83 21.49 4.57 9.66
C ALA A 83 22.93 4.13 9.99
N LEU A 84 23.48 4.65 11.10
CA LEU A 84 24.86 4.36 11.51
C LEU A 84 25.13 2.86 11.66
N ALA A 85 24.19 2.09 12.21
CA ALA A 85 24.32 0.64 12.33
C ALA A 85 24.52 -0.09 10.99
N ILE A 86 23.94 0.42 9.89
CA ILE A 86 24.13 -0.12 8.53
C ILE A 86 25.48 0.33 7.98
N ARG A 87 25.81 1.63 8.09
CA ARG A 87 27.08 2.19 7.62
C ARG A 87 28.29 1.55 8.29
N SER A 88 28.16 1.27 9.59
CA SER A 88 29.19 0.60 10.41
C SER A 88 29.15 -0.92 10.32
N GLN A 89 28.23 -1.50 9.52
CA GLN A 89 28.12 -2.95 9.31
C GLN A 89 27.87 -3.75 10.60
N LEU A 90 27.08 -3.20 11.54
CA LEU A 90 26.84 -3.79 12.86
C LEU A 90 25.59 -4.70 12.90
N LYS A 91 24.76 -4.68 11.85
CA LYS A 91 23.53 -5.49 11.78
C LYS A 91 23.32 -6.05 10.38
N ILE A 92 22.38 -6.99 10.26
CA ILE A 92 21.96 -7.53 8.97
C ILE A 92 21.14 -6.48 8.21
N PHE A 93 21.44 -6.29 6.92
CA PHE A 93 20.66 -5.40 6.05
C PHE A 93 20.67 -5.86 4.59
N GLU A 94 19.64 -5.49 3.84
CA GLU A 94 19.54 -5.75 2.39
C GLU A 94 20.53 -4.87 1.62
N CYS A 95 21.33 -5.50 0.76
CA CYS A 95 22.34 -4.88 -0.10
C CYS A 95 22.19 -5.35 -1.55
N LEU A 96 22.92 -4.71 -2.46
CA LEU A 96 22.93 -5.10 -3.87
C LEU A 96 23.59 -6.47 -4.05
N ALA A 97 23.19 -7.17 -5.12
CA ALA A 97 23.89 -8.39 -5.51
C ALA A 97 25.36 -8.05 -5.85
N PRO A 98 26.35 -8.93 -5.54
CA PRO A 98 27.76 -8.66 -5.85
C PRO A 98 28.02 -8.32 -7.32
N SER A 99 27.30 -8.95 -8.25
CA SER A 99 27.37 -8.65 -9.69
C SER A 99 26.87 -7.25 -10.04
N GLU A 100 25.79 -6.80 -9.40
CA GLU A 100 25.23 -5.45 -9.57
C GLU A 100 26.15 -4.40 -8.96
N ALA A 101 26.65 -4.66 -7.74
CA ALA A 101 27.62 -3.80 -7.07
C ALA A 101 28.88 -3.62 -7.93
N GLY A 102 29.46 -4.72 -8.43
CA GLY A 102 30.62 -4.66 -9.31
C GLY A 102 30.37 -3.89 -10.61
N THR A 103 29.15 -3.95 -11.16
CA THR A 103 28.77 -3.14 -12.34
C THR A 103 28.76 -1.65 -12.02
N ILE A 104 28.26 -1.27 -10.85
CA ILE A 104 28.24 0.13 -10.39
C ILE A 104 29.66 0.63 -10.10
N CYS A 105 30.48 -0.14 -9.39
CA CYS A 105 31.88 0.22 -9.11
C CYS A 105 32.65 0.49 -10.41
N ARG A 106 32.53 -0.40 -11.42
CA ARG A 106 33.15 -0.20 -12.73
C ARG A 106 32.67 1.08 -13.41
N ALA A 107 31.37 1.36 -13.36
CA ALA A 107 30.80 2.57 -13.94
C ALA A 107 31.33 3.86 -13.25
N ASN A 108 31.71 3.76 -11.97
CA ASN A 108 32.28 4.87 -11.20
C ASN A 108 33.82 4.91 -11.20
N ASN A 109 34.49 4.05 -11.98
CA ASN A 109 35.95 3.87 -11.95
C ASN A 109 36.51 3.50 -10.56
N GLU A 110 35.74 2.77 -9.76
CA GLU A 110 36.16 2.23 -8.47
C GLU A 110 36.79 0.83 -8.66
N PRO A 111 37.86 0.48 -7.93
CA PRO A 111 38.48 -0.84 -8.01
C PRO A 111 37.48 -1.91 -7.57
N VAL A 112 37.34 -2.98 -8.36
CA VAL A 112 36.41 -4.09 -8.08
C VAL A 112 37.09 -5.20 -7.28
N ASP A 113 38.41 -5.34 -7.42
CA ASP A 113 39.18 -6.36 -6.71
C ASP A 113 39.13 -6.10 -5.19
N GLY A 114 38.65 -7.09 -4.44
CA GLY A 114 38.42 -6.98 -3.00
C GLY A 114 37.11 -6.29 -2.59
N MET A 115 36.32 -5.74 -3.54
CA MET A 115 35.00 -5.14 -3.30
C MET A 115 33.85 -6.16 -3.34
N GLU A 116 34.08 -7.40 -3.81
CA GLU A 116 33.03 -8.43 -3.92
C GLU A 116 32.33 -8.76 -2.59
N ASP A 117 33.03 -8.54 -1.48
CA ASP A 117 32.51 -8.73 -0.12
C ASP A 117 32.12 -7.43 0.59
N VAL A 118 32.30 -6.27 -0.07
CA VAL A 118 31.90 -4.98 0.48
C VAL A 118 30.41 -4.76 0.20
N PRO A 119 29.56 -4.68 1.23
CA PRO A 119 28.13 -4.56 1.04
C PRO A 119 27.75 -3.15 0.54
N LEU A 120 27.42 -3.05 -0.75
CA LEU A 120 26.91 -1.81 -1.33
C LEU A 120 25.39 -1.70 -1.16
N VAL A 121 24.93 -0.60 -0.56
CA VAL A 121 23.50 -0.31 -0.43
C VAL A 121 22.89 0.18 -1.75
N ASP A 122 21.63 -0.18 -2.01
CA ASP A 122 20.91 0.35 -3.18
C ASP A 122 20.63 1.85 -3.02
N ARG A 123 20.81 2.61 -4.11
CA ARG A 123 20.60 4.06 -4.17
C ARG A 123 19.79 4.44 -5.40
N CYS A 124 18.90 5.42 -5.24
CA CYS A 124 18.04 5.89 -6.32
C CYS A 124 18.45 7.27 -6.83
N TRP A 125 18.82 7.34 -8.10
CA TRP A 125 19.17 8.60 -8.80
C TRP A 125 18.03 9.18 -9.65
N LYS A 126 16.83 8.57 -9.62
CA LYS A 126 15.69 8.98 -10.45
C LYS A 126 14.94 10.17 -9.83
N GLY A 127 14.46 11.09 -10.67
CA GLY A 127 13.58 12.19 -10.26
C GLY A 127 14.20 13.03 -9.14
N ARG A 128 13.45 13.27 -8.07
CA ARG A 128 13.89 14.05 -6.90
C ARG A 128 14.63 13.20 -5.84
N CYS A 129 15.02 11.96 -6.16
CA CYS A 129 15.73 11.12 -5.20
C CYS A 129 17.18 11.54 -5.00
N GLY A 130 17.89 11.98 -6.04
CA GLY A 130 19.24 12.52 -5.92
C GLY A 130 20.24 11.64 -5.15
N GLY A 131 20.21 10.32 -5.37
CA GLY A 131 21.14 9.37 -4.73
C GLY A 131 20.71 8.88 -3.35
N ARG A 132 19.47 9.15 -2.92
CA ARG A 132 18.92 8.63 -1.66
C ARG A 132 19.06 7.11 -1.55
N TRP A 133 19.39 6.66 -0.35
CA TRP A 133 19.34 5.26 0.03
C TRP A 133 17.96 4.65 -0.23
N LYS A 134 17.95 3.41 -0.69
CA LYS A 134 16.75 2.63 -0.98
C LYS A 134 16.70 1.42 -0.03
N PRO A 135 16.11 1.59 1.17
CA PRO A 135 15.94 0.49 2.12
C PRO A 135 15.06 -0.63 1.56
N ALA A 136 15.02 -1.74 2.30
CA ALA A 136 14.07 -2.82 2.06
C ALA A 136 12.65 -2.28 1.83
N ARG A 137 11.94 -2.89 0.87
CA ARG A 137 10.56 -2.51 0.47
C ARG A 137 10.39 -1.04 0.03
N THR A 138 11.47 -0.34 -0.29
CA THR A 138 11.41 1.01 -0.87
C THR A 138 11.31 0.93 -2.39
N ARG A 139 10.42 1.74 -2.97
CA ARG A 139 10.25 1.81 -4.43
C ARG A 139 10.11 3.25 -4.90
N HIS A 140 10.63 3.51 -6.10
CA HIS A 140 10.48 4.81 -6.77
C HIS A 140 9.12 4.90 -7.44
N CYS A 141 8.29 5.85 -7.03
CA CYS A 141 7.05 6.15 -7.72
C CYS A 141 7.32 7.15 -8.85
N SER A 142 7.15 6.73 -10.10
CA SER A 142 7.35 7.60 -11.28
C SER A 142 6.35 8.76 -11.36
N GLN A 143 5.18 8.62 -10.72
CA GLN A 143 4.13 9.64 -10.71
C GLN A 143 4.44 10.74 -9.69
N CYS A 144 4.88 10.35 -8.50
CA CYS A 144 5.35 11.30 -7.48
C CYS A 144 6.76 11.82 -7.79
N GLY A 145 7.59 11.04 -8.49
CA GLY A 145 8.98 11.38 -8.82
C GLY A 145 9.94 11.23 -7.65
N VAL A 146 9.61 10.41 -6.65
CA VAL A 146 10.43 10.18 -5.45
C VAL A 146 10.23 8.76 -4.91
N CYS A 147 11.23 8.23 -4.19
CA CYS A 147 11.14 6.97 -3.47
C CYS A 147 10.22 7.07 -2.24
N ARG A 148 9.53 5.97 -1.94
CA ARG A 148 8.71 5.79 -0.74
C ARG A 148 9.14 4.50 -0.05
N GLY A 149 9.46 4.57 1.24
CA GLY A 149 9.67 3.40 2.10
C GLY A 149 8.35 2.67 2.35
N GLY A 150 8.42 1.33 2.46
CA GLY A 150 7.24 0.47 2.57
C GLY A 150 6.19 0.76 1.49
N PHE A 151 6.62 0.98 0.24
CA PHE A 151 5.73 1.39 -0.83
C PHE A 151 4.69 0.30 -1.13
N ASP A 152 3.41 0.67 -1.20
CA ASP A 152 2.34 -0.26 -1.57
C ASP A 152 1.86 0.00 -3.00
N HIS A 153 1.34 1.20 -3.28
CA HIS A 153 0.99 1.64 -4.64
C HIS A 153 0.80 3.15 -4.71
N HIS A 154 0.71 3.70 -5.93
CA HIS A 154 0.18 5.06 -6.12
C HIS A 154 -1.32 4.99 -6.35
N CYS A 155 -2.10 5.60 -5.47
CA CYS A 155 -3.54 5.54 -5.53
C CYS A 155 -4.11 6.78 -6.23
N PRO A 156 -4.78 6.64 -7.39
CA PRO A 156 -5.39 7.78 -8.08
C PRO A 156 -6.55 8.38 -7.29
N PHE A 157 -7.21 7.59 -6.42
CA PHE A 157 -8.30 8.08 -5.58
C PHE A 157 -7.86 9.04 -4.49
N PHE A 158 -6.59 9.05 -4.11
CA PHE A 158 -6.04 10.01 -3.13
C PHE A 158 -5.02 10.95 -3.76
N ALA A 159 -4.76 10.84 -5.08
CA ALA A 159 -3.66 11.51 -5.75
C ALA A 159 -2.30 11.39 -5.04
N ASN A 160 -2.08 10.29 -4.31
CA ASN A 160 -0.93 10.12 -3.43
C ASN A 160 -0.45 8.66 -3.40
N CYS A 161 0.78 8.46 -2.91
CA CYS A 161 1.31 7.12 -2.65
C CYS A 161 0.76 6.58 -1.33
N LEU A 162 0.29 5.34 -1.36
CA LEU A 162 0.05 4.56 -0.17
C LEU A 162 1.33 3.81 0.22
N THR A 163 1.70 3.90 1.48
CA THR A 163 2.84 3.20 2.07
C THR A 163 2.38 2.44 3.31
N ALA A 164 3.18 1.50 3.78
CA ALA A 164 2.88 0.68 4.97
C ALA A 164 2.48 1.53 6.19
N ALA A 165 3.06 2.72 6.35
CA ALA A 165 2.71 3.67 7.41
C ALA A 165 1.23 4.12 7.39
N TYR A 166 0.59 4.12 6.22
CA TYR A 166 -0.77 4.63 5.98
C TYR A 166 -1.76 3.54 5.54
N ILE A 167 -1.31 2.29 5.43
CA ILE A 167 -2.20 1.14 5.24
C ILE A 167 -3.27 1.06 6.34
N PRO A 168 -3.01 1.38 7.62
CA PRO A 168 -4.07 1.42 8.63
C PRO A 168 -5.21 2.38 8.26
N THR A 169 -4.87 3.62 7.88
CA THR A 169 -5.87 4.61 7.44
C THR A 169 -6.66 4.14 6.22
N PHE A 170 -5.96 3.55 5.25
CA PHE A 170 -6.58 3.01 4.04
C PHE A 170 -7.52 1.85 4.35
N LEU A 171 -7.08 0.89 5.17
CA LEU A 171 -7.90 -0.26 5.51
C LEU A 171 -9.13 0.13 6.35
N SER A 172 -9.00 1.09 7.27
CA SER A 172 -10.14 1.66 7.99
C SER A 172 -11.15 2.27 7.02
N LEU A 173 -10.70 3.05 6.02
CA LEU A 173 -11.58 3.60 4.99
C LEU A 173 -12.33 2.48 4.23
N LEU A 174 -11.61 1.42 3.84
CA LEU A 174 -12.21 0.29 3.12
C LEU A 174 -13.21 -0.50 3.98
N LEU A 175 -12.99 -0.62 5.29
CA LEU A 175 -13.86 -1.36 6.20
C LEU A 175 -15.07 -0.57 6.67
N TYR A 176 -14.95 0.76 6.83
CA TYR A 176 -16.08 1.61 7.21
C TYR A 176 -17.04 1.87 6.04
N THR A 177 -16.56 1.87 4.80
CA THR A 177 -17.39 2.21 3.64
C THR A 177 -18.57 1.26 3.42
N PRO A 178 -18.40 -0.07 3.36
CA PRO A 178 -19.51 -0.99 3.10
C PRO A 178 -20.65 -0.92 4.13
N PRO A 179 -20.41 -1.04 5.45
CA PRO A 179 -21.49 -0.96 6.43
C PRO A 179 -22.12 0.44 6.44
N SER A 180 -21.34 1.50 6.24
CA SER A 180 -21.89 2.86 6.20
C SER A 180 -22.85 3.06 5.04
N VAL A 181 -22.48 2.61 3.84
CA VAL A 181 -23.38 2.66 2.67
C VAL A 181 -24.64 1.87 2.97
N VAL A 182 -24.51 0.60 3.35
CA VAL A 182 -25.66 -0.28 3.55
C VAL A 182 -26.63 0.27 4.61
N LEU A 183 -26.11 0.68 5.77
CA LEU A 183 -26.93 1.19 6.87
C LEU A 183 -27.62 2.52 6.49
N LEU A 184 -26.92 3.42 5.81
CA LEU A 184 -27.48 4.73 5.46
C LEU A 184 -28.49 4.65 4.32
N SER A 185 -28.31 3.76 3.35
CA SER A 185 -29.26 3.58 2.24
C SER A 185 -30.39 2.60 2.53
N LEU A 186 -30.34 1.85 3.64
CA LEU A 186 -31.34 0.82 3.96
C LEU A 186 -32.80 1.31 3.88
N PRO A 187 -33.18 2.50 4.42
CA PRO A 187 -34.55 3.00 4.31
C PRO A 187 -35.02 3.23 2.88
N LEU A 188 -34.09 3.36 1.93
CA LEU A 188 -34.38 3.65 0.54
C LEU A 188 -34.58 2.39 -0.31
N TYR A 189 -34.22 1.19 0.15
CA TYR A 189 -34.23 0.01 -0.72
C TYR A 189 -35.62 -0.37 -1.22
N SER A 190 -36.60 -0.50 -0.33
CA SER A 190 -37.98 -0.82 -0.72
C SER A 190 -38.59 0.25 -1.64
N PRO A 191 -38.59 1.55 -1.27
CA PRO A 191 -39.21 2.54 -2.15
C PRO A 191 -38.42 2.66 -3.48
N MET A 192 -37.09 2.53 -3.48
CA MET A 192 -36.30 2.58 -4.72
C MET A 192 -36.55 1.39 -5.63
N TYR A 193 -36.77 0.21 -5.06
CA TYR A 193 -37.16 -0.98 -5.83
C TYR A 193 -38.50 -0.76 -6.53
N HIS A 194 -39.52 -0.27 -5.81
CA HIS A 194 -40.83 0.02 -6.41
C HIS A 194 -40.75 1.13 -7.46
N ARG A 195 -39.96 2.18 -7.19
CA ARG A 195 -39.72 3.26 -8.14
C ARG A 195 -39.01 2.76 -9.40
N ALA A 196 -38.01 1.90 -9.25
CA ALA A 196 -37.30 1.30 -10.37
C ALA A 196 -38.21 0.42 -11.22
N LEU A 197 -39.09 -0.38 -10.58
CA LEU A 197 -40.07 -1.20 -11.29
C LEU A 197 -41.08 -0.35 -12.07
N ALA A 198 -41.59 0.72 -11.44
CA ALA A 198 -42.48 1.68 -12.09
C ALA A 198 -41.79 2.37 -13.27
N ALA A 199 -40.54 2.83 -13.09
CA ALA A 199 -39.74 3.44 -14.14
C ALA A 199 -39.49 2.49 -15.30
N TYR A 200 -39.14 1.23 -15.01
CA TYR A 200 -38.95 0.20 -16.02
C TYR A 200 -40.23 -0.05 -16.82
N THR A 201 -41.36 -0.15 -16.13
CA THR A 201 -42.68 -0.35 -16.74
C THR A 201 -43.04 0.83 -17.63
N LEU A 202 -42.91 2.06 -17.12
CA LEU A 202 -43.17 3.29 -17.87
C LEU A 202 -42.28 3.40 -19.11
N SER A 203 -41.01 2.99 -19.01
CA SER A 203 -40.09 3.01 -20.15
C SER A 203 -40.56 2.13 -21.31
N HIS A 204 -41.35 1.08 -21.04
CA HIS A 204 -41.90 0.17 -22.06
C HIS A 204 -43.31 0.56 -22.52
N THR A 205 -44.08 1.26 -21.68
CA THR A 205 -45.47 1.64 -22.01
C THR A 205 -45.58 3.04 -22.61
N SER A 206 -44.65 3.94 -22.32
CA SER A 206 -44.62 5.28 -22.91
C SER A 206 -44.23 5.23 -24.37
N GLU A 207 -45.15 5.65 -25.25
CA GLU A 207 -44.94 5.68 -26.70
C GLU A 207 -43.69 6.49 -27.10
N ASN A 208 -43.45 7.61 -26.42
CA ASN A 208 -42.29 8.45 -26.64
C ASN A 208 -41.00 7.66 -26.37
N ILE A 209 -40.84 7.13 -25.14
CA ILE A 209 -39.63 6.39 -24.73
C ILE A 209 -39.41 5.14 -25.59
N ARG A 210 -40.49 4.41 -25.91
CA ARG A 210 -40.43 3.23 -26.76
C ARG A 210 -39.84 3.57 -28.12
N THR A 211 -40.32 4.65 -28.75
CA THR A 211 -39.94 5.02 -30.11
C THR A 211 -38.47 5.46 -30.20
N TYR A 212 -38.00 6.35 -29.31
CA TYR A 212 -36.63 6.88 -29.42
C TYR A 212 -35.55 6.04 -28.73
N TRP A 213 -35.91 5.06 -27.90
CA TRP A 213 -34.94 4.23 -27.19
C TRP A 213 -35.05 2.74 -27.51
N TRP A 214 -36.20 2.12 -27.29
CA TRP A 214 -36.37 0.67 -27.41
C TRP A 214 -36.48 0.24 -28.88
N ASP A 215 -37.33 0.89 -29.68
CA ASP A 215 -37.48 0.55 -31.09
C ASP A 215 -36.29 1.05 -31.94
N TRP A 216 -35.51 1.99 -31.39
CA TRP A 216 -34.33 2.54 -32.04
C TRP A 216 -33.12 1.57 -31.97
N THR A 217 -32.84 0.86 -33.06
CA THR A 217 -31.74 -0.13 -33.17
C THR A 217 -30.36 0.37 -32.69
N PRO A 218 -29.93 1.62 -32.98
CA PRO A 218 -28.63 2.10 -32.52
C PRO A 218 -28.44 2.13 -31.00
N SER A 219 -29.51 2.11 -30.19
CA SER A 219 -29.35 2.07 -28.73
C SER A 219 -28.65 0.79 -28.24
N TRP A 220 -28.65 -0.30 -29.02
CA TRP A 220 -27.85 -1.49 -28.73
C TRP A 220 -26.34 -1.23 -28.76
N ILE A 221 -25.90 -0.30 -29.61
CA ILE A 221 -24.48 0.00 -29.81
C ILE A 221 -24.07 1.16 -28.91
N ILE A 222 -24.85 2.25 -28.92
CA ILE A 222 -24.52 3.48 -28.19
C ILE A 222 -24.59 3.28 -26.67
N ALA A 223 -25.47 2.41 -26.19
CA ALA A 223 -25.60 2.11 -24.78
C ALA A 223 -24.65 0.98 -24.31
N GLY A 224 -23.65 0.58 -25.10
CA GLY A 224 -22.66 -0.41 -24.67
C GLY A 224 -23.22 -1.84 -24.52
N GLY A 225 -24.13 -2.24 -25.42
CA GLY A 225 -24.70 -3.58 -25.46
C GLY A 225 -25.97 -3.75 -24.63
N PRO A 226 -26.38 -5.02 -24.37
CA PRO A 226 -27.64 -5.33 -23.70
C PRO A 226 -27.79 -4.65 -22.34
N VAL A 227 -26.76 -4.73 -21.49
CA VAL A 227 -26.80 -4.19 -20.12
C VAL A 227 -27.09 -2.70 -20.11
N GLY A 228 -26.32 -1.90 -20.86
CA GLY A 228 -26.51 -0.46 -20.81
C GLY A 228 -27.78 0.01 -21.55
N ARG A 229 -28.31 -0.78 -22.50
CA ARG A 229 -29.63 -0.53 -23.07
C ARG A 229 -30.75 -0.64 -22.02
N PHE A 230 -30.72 -1.67 -21.17
CA PHE A 230 -31.67 -1.80 -20.05
C PHE A 230 -31.50 -0.69 -19.02
N VAL A 231 -30.26 -0.36 -18.66
CA VAL A 231 -29.97 0.75 -17.73
C VAL A 231 -30.46 2.08 -18.28
N GLY A 232 -30.22 2.36 -19.57
CA GLY A 232 -30.68 3.59 -20.21
C GLY A 232 -32.20 3.69 -20.26
N GLY A 233 -32.90 2.59 -20.55
CA GLY A 233 -34.36 2.54 -20.52
C GLY A 233 -34.92 2.83 -19.13
N LEU A 234 -34.33 2.21 -18.10
CA LEU A 234 -34.68 2.48 -16.70
C LEU A 234 -34.46 3.96 -16.33
N ILE A 235 -33.32 4.55 -16.72
CA ILE A 235 -33.00 5.97 -16.47
C ILE A 235 -34.02 6.89 -17.15
N LEU A 236 -34.37 6.61 -18.41
CA LEU A 236 -35.35 7.40 -19.16
C LEU A 236 -36.74 7.33 -18.54
N GLY A 237 -37.21 6.12 -18.18
CA GLY A 237 -38.48 5.95 -17.50
C GLY A 237 -38.50 6.62 -16.12
N TRP A 238 -37.40 6.56 -15.36
CA TRP A 238 -37.29 7.21 -14.07
C TRP A 238 -37.33 8.73 -14.19
N ARG A 239 -36.60 9.28 -15.18
CA ARG A 239 -36.61 10.71 -15.47
C ARG A 239 -38.00 11.20 -15.86
N GLU A 240 -38.78 10.39 -16.57
CA GLU A 240 -40.16 10.73 -16.92
C GLU A 240 -41.06 10.74 -15.69
N LEU A 241 -40.91 9.76 -14.78
CA LEU A 241 -41.62 9.80 -13.50
C LEU A 241 -41.29 11.06 -12.69
N ASP A 242 -40.01 11.43 -12.61
CA ASP A 242 -39.57 12.64 -11.90
C ASP A 242 -40.16 13.91 -12.54
N ARG A 243 -40.41 13.93 -13.85
CA ARG A 243 -41.07 15.06 -14.54
C ARG A 243 -42.58 15.11 -14.29
N SER A 244 -43.19 13.96 -14.03
CA SER A 244 -44.64 13.83 -13.85
C SER A 244 -45.12 14.17 -12.43
N GLU A 245 -44.22 14.23 -11.45
CA GLU A 245 -44.54 14.51 -10.05
C GLU A 245 -44.27 15.97 -9.68
N ASP A 246 -45.19 16.60 -8.95
CA ASP A 246 -45.13 18.02 -8.60
C ASP A 246 -43.92 18.40 -7.71
N ASP A 247 -43.37 17.45 -6.96
CA ASP A 247 -42.19 17.64 -6.11
C ASP A 247 -40.87 17.18 -6.77
N GLY A 248 -40.91 16.84 -8.07
CA GLY A 248 -39.75 16.35 -8.81
C GLY A 248 -39.26 14.97 -8.35
N GLY A 249 -40.16 14.17 -7.75
CA GLY A 249 -39.89 12.84 -7.21
C GLY A 249 -39.26 12.82 -5.84
N GLY A 250 -39.11 13.98 -5.17
CA GLY A 250 -38.66 14.07 -3.78
C GLY A 250 -37.38 13.24 -3.54
N VAL A 251 -37.37 12.42 -2.48
CA VAL A 251 -36.24 11.52 -2.18
C VAL A 251 -36.07 10.39 -3.21
N MET A 252 -37.11 10.11 -3.99
CA MET A 252 -37.19 9.03 -4.96
C MET A 252 -36.67 9.42 -6.35
N ARG A 253 -36.23 10.66 -6.52
CA ARG A 253 -35.66 11.17 -7.77
C ARG A 253 -34.48 10.35 -8.25
N LEU A 254 -34.31 10.29 -9.57
CA LEU A 254 -33.26 9.55 -10.27
C LEU A 254 -31.87 9.82 -9.68
N GLY A 255 -31.57 11.07 -9.34
CA GLY A 255 -30.27 11.45 -8.76
C GLY A 255 -29.95 10.69 -7.46
N VAL A 256 -30.94 10.48 -6.58
CA VAL A 256 -30.75 9.71 -5.34
C VAL A 256 -30.61 8.22 -5.66
N GLY A 257 -31.41 7.69 -6.58
CA GLY A 257 -31.29 6.30 -7.03
C GLY A 257 -29.90 5.98 -7.61
N LEU A 258 -29.38 6.84 -8.49
CA LEU A 258 -28.03 6.72 -9.04
C LEU A 258 -26.96 6.83 -7.94
N MET A 259 -27.14 7.72 -6.97
CA MET A 259 -26.23 7.88 -5.84
C MET A 259 -26.18 6.61 -4.98
N VAL A 260 -27.33 6.00 -4.65
CA VAL A 260 -27.41 4.73 -3.92
C VAL A 260 -26.76 3.60 -4.72
N GLY A 261 -27.07 3.49 -6.02
CA GLY A 261 -26.46 2.48 -6.89
C GLY A 261 -24.94 2.58 -6.96
N PHE A 262 -24.41 3.80 -7.15
CA PHE A 262 -22.96 4.05 -7.12
C PHE A 262 -22.36 3.73 -5.74
N GLY A 263 -23.04 4.11 -4.65
CA GLY A 263 -22.63 3.78 -3.29
C GLY A 263 -22.50 2.28 -3.06
N LEU A 264 -23.46 1.48 -3.53
CA LEU A 264 -23.44 0.02 -3.42
C LEU A 264 -22.30 -0.61 -4.22
N ILE A 265 -22.04 -0.12 -5.44
CA ILE A 265 -20.88 -0.56 -6.23
C ILE A 265 -19.58 -0.24 -5.47
N LEU A 266 -19.47 0.98 -4.94
CA LEU A 266 -18.31 1.40 -4.15
C LEU A 266 -18.14 0.53 -2.88
N ALA A 267 -19.23 0.18 -2.19
CA ALA A 267 -19.23 -0.73 -1.05
C ALA A 267 -18.70 -2.13 -1.41
N LEU A 268 -19.11 -2.69 -2.56
CA LEU A 268 -18.61 -3.98 -3.02
C LEU A 268 -17.12 -3.94 -3.38
N VAL A 269 -16.70 -2.91 -4.12
CA VAL A 269 -15.29 -2.71 -4.48
C VAL A 269 -14.42 -2.55 -3.23
N THR A 270 -14.85 -1.72 -2.28
CA THR A 270 -14.10 -1.49 -1.03
C THR A 270 -14.04 -2.73 -0.15
N ALA A 271 -15.11 -3.52 -0.07
CA ALA A 271 -15.09 -4.81 0.61
C ALA A 271 -14.09 -5.79 -0.02
N GLY A 272 -14.10 -5.93 -1.36
CA GLY A 272 -13.15 -6.80 -2.06
C GLY A 272 -11.69 -6.36 -1.88
N LEU A 273 -11.43 -5.05 -1.97
CA LEU A 273 -10.11 -4.48 -1.69
C LEU A 273 -9.68 -4.71 -0.23
N ALA A 274 -10.60 -4.60 0.74
CA ALA A 274 -10.30 -4.86 2.15
C ALA A 274 -9.87 -6.31 2.35
N THR A 275 -10.64 -7.26 1.81
CA THR A 275 -10.33 -8.69 1.90
C THR A 275 -8.98 -9.01 1.26
N SER A 276 -8.71 -8.49 0.06
CA SER A 276 -7.43 -8.70 -0.62
C SER A 276 -6.26 -8.09 0.16
N SER A 277 -6.41 -6.86 0.65
CA SER A 277 -5.37 -6.17 1.43
C SER A 277 -5.07 -6.91 2.73
N ILE A 278 -6.10 -7.35 3.45
CA ILE A 278 -5.94 -8.16 4.67
C ILE A 278 -5.20 -9.46 4.38
N SER A 279 -5.58 -10.16 3.31
CA SER A 279 -4.92 -11.41 2.92
C SER A 279 -3.44 -11.21 2.59
N LEU A 280 -3.10 -10.14 1.85
CA LEU A 280 -1.72 -9.81 1.52
C LEU A 280 -0.89 -9.50 2.77
N LEU A 281 -1.42 -8.66 3.66
CA LEU A 281 -0.75 -8.30 4.91
C LEU A 281 -0.53 -9.52 5.81
N LEU A 282 -1.53 -10.41 5.93
CA LEU A 282 -1.38 -11.65 6.73
C LEU A 282 -0.27 -12.56 6.18
N ASN A 283 -0.04 -12.54 4.86
CA ASN A 283 1.04 -13.26 4.19
C ASN A 283 2.37 -12.47 4.15
N GLY A 284 2.46 -11.34 4.87
CA GLY A 284 3.65 -10.51 4.95
C GLY A 284 3.90 -9.64 3.72
N ASN A 285 2.97 -9.58 2.76
CA ASN A 285 3.18 -8.89 1.49
C ASN A 285 2.47 -7.54 1.42
N LEU A 286 3.10 -6.58 0.72
CA LEU A 286 2.42 -5.40 0.18
C LEU A 286 1.86 -5.72 -1.22
N THR A 287 0.93 -4.90 -1.70
CA THR A 287 0.35 -5.01 -3.05
C THR A 287 1.43 -4.98 -4.13
N ILE A 288 2.45 -4.13 -3.97
CA ILE A 288 3.58 -4.10 -4.91
C ILE A 288 4.38 -5.41 -4.91
N ASP A 289 4.52 -6.07 -3.76
CA ASP A 289 5.30 -7.31 -3.65
C ASP A 289 4.58 -8.41 -4.44
N GLN A 290 3.27 -8.55 -4.26
CA GLN A 290 2.45 -9.46 -5.05
C GLN A 290 2.49 -9.13 -6.55
N GLY A 291 2.43 -7.84 -6.89
CA GLY A 291 2.51 -7.37 -8.27
C GLY A 291 3.85 -7.70 -8.94
N ARG A 292 4.96 -7.56 -8.20
CA ARG A 292 6.32 -7.91 -8.64
C ARG A 292 6.47 -9.42 -8.82
N HIS A 293 6.08 -10.20 -7.82
CA HIS A 293 6.11 -11.65 -7.90
C HIS A 293 5.30 -12.18 -9.09
N SER A 294 4.10 -11.63 -9.30
CA SER A 294 3.27 -11.98 -10.46
C SER A 294 3.92 -11.58 -11.79
N ALA A 295 4.63 -10.45 -11.86
CA ALA A 295 5.37 -10.04 -13.05
C ALA A 295 6.58 -10.93 -13.33
N HIS A 296 7.33 -11.28 -12.29
CA HIS A 296 8.46 -12.21 -12.35
C HIS A 296 8.00 -13.58 -12.86
N SER A 297 6.96 -14.17 -12.26
CA SER A 297 6.39 -15.45 -12.67
C SER A 297 5.87 -15.46 -14.12
N ARG A 298 5.22 -14.37 -14.57
CA ARG A 298 4.81 -14.23 -15.99
C ARG A 298 6.00 -14.16 -16.94
N THR A 299 7.09 -13.51 -16.52
CA THR A 299 8.32 -13.38 -17.31
C THR A 299 8.98 -14.75 -17.47
N ILE A 300 9.13 -15.50 -16.37
CA ILE A 300 9.65 -16.89 -16.39
C ILE A 300 8.79 -17.77 -17.30
N ALA A 301 7.47 -17.76 -17.15
CA ALA A 301 6.57 -18.58 -17.97
C ALA A 301 6.69 -18.24 -19.47
N SER A 302 6.88 -16.97 -19.80
CA SER A 302 7.10 -16.51 -21.19
C SER A 302 8.44 -16.98 -21.74
N ILE A 303 9.51 -16.89 -20.95
CA ILE A 303 10.84 -17.41 -21.31
C ILE A 303 10.78 -18.93 -21.51
N GLN A 304 10.20 -19.68 -20.58
CA GLN A 304 10.05 -21.14 -20.69
C GLN A 304 9.28 -21.54 -21.95
N LYS A 305 8.24 -20.79 -22.33
CA LYS A 305 7.50 -21.01 -23.57
C LYS A 305 8.38 -20.80 -24.81
N LEU A 306 9.19 -19.74 -24.84
CA LEU A 306 10.11 -19.47 -25.95
C LEU A 306 11.22 -20.53 -26.07
N VAL A 307 11.79 -20.93 -24.94
CA VAL A 307 12.79 -22.01 -24.86
C VAL A 307 12.20 -23.32 -25.40
N LYS A 308 10.98 -23.68 -24.99
CA LYS A 308 10.26 -24.87 -25.53
C LYS A 308 10.00 -24.78 -27.03
N GLN A 309 9.84 -23.57 -27.57
CA GLN A 309 9.66 -23.32 -29.01
C GLN A 309 10.98 -23.17 -29.77
N ASN A 310 12.12 -23.35 -29.09
CA ASN A 310 13.47 -23.15 -29.63
C ASN A 310 13.67 -21.74 -30.25
N ARG A 311 13.05 -20.72 -29.66
CA ARG A 311 13.16 -19.31 -30.07
C ARG A 311 14.12 -18.58 -29.15
N SER A 312 14.84 -17.60 -29.70
CA SER A 312 15.71 -16.72 -28.90
C SER A 312 14.89 -15.92 -27.89
N ILE A 313 15.49 -15.65 -26.73
CA ILE A 313 14.89 -14.85 -25.67
C ILE A 313 15.09 -13.37 -26.03
N PRO A 314 14.04 -12.55 -26.15
CA PRO A 314 14.20 -11.12 -26.35
C PRO A 314 14.87 -10.45 -25.15
N GLN A 315 15.79 -9.51 -25.41
CA GLN A 315 16.50 -8.73 -24.39
C GLN A 315 15.55 -8.14 -23.34
N LYS A 316 14.39 -7.65 -23.76
CA LYS A 316 13.37 -7.09 -22.87
C LYS A 316 12.93 -8.07 -21.77
N LEU A 317 12.80 -9.36 -22.08
CA LEU A 317 12.41 -10.36 -21.08
C LEU A 317 13.55 -10.66 -20.12
N GLU A 318 14.79 -10.58 -20.57
CA GLU A 318 15.97 -10.70 -19.69
C GLU A 318 16.05 -9.50 -18.74
N ASP A 319 15.86 -8.29 -19.27
CA ASP A 319 15.82 -7.05 -18.47
C ASP A 319 14.67 -7.08 -17.46
N ASP A 320 13.49 -7.56 -17.86
CA ASP A 320 12.34 -7.73 -16.96
C ASP A 320 12.62 -8.80 -15.89
N LEU A 321 13.28 -9.91 -16.24
CA LEU A 321 13.66 -10.97 -15.29
C LEU A 321 14.62 -10.43 -14.22
N LEU A 322 15.64 -9.68 -14.63
CA LEU A 322 16.59 -9.03 -13.70
C LEU A 322 15.87 -8.02 -12.80
N LYS A 323 15.05 -7.13 -13.39
CA LYS A 323 14.34 -6.06 -12.68
C LYS A 323 13.30 -6.57 -11.68
N PHE A 324 12.64 -7.68 -12.00
CA PHE A 324 11.62 -8.30 -11.15
C PHE A 324 12.16 -9.49 -10.36
N SER A 325 13.46 -9.77 -10.40
CA SER A 325 14.08 -10.79 -9.57
C SER A 325 13.64 -10.63 -8.12
N ASP A 326 13.16 -11.73 -7.54
CA ASP A 326 12.69 -11.81 -6.16
C ASP A 326 13.86 -12.11 -5.18
N ARG A 327 15.09 -12.31 -5.70
CA ARG A 327 16.23 -12.71 -4.87
C ARG A 327 16.90 -11.51 -4.19
N ALA A 328 16.65 -11.37 -2.90
CA ALA A 328 17.33 -10.39 -2.05
C ALA A 328 18.73 -10.87 -1.61
N TYR A 329 19.64 -9.93 -1.40
CA TYR A 329 20.99 -10.18 -0.86
C TYR A 329 21.15 -9.44 0.45
N PHE A 330 21.76 -10.09 1.44
CA PHE A 330 21.92 -9.54 2.78
C PHE A 330 23.38 -9.53 3.18
N PHE A 331 23.84 -8.41 3.74
CA PHE A 331 25.08 -8.41 4.49
C PHE A 331 24.82 -8.99 5.88
N VAL A 332 25.69 -9.90 6.32
CA VAL A 332 25.60 -10.54 7.63
C VAL A 332 26.92 -10.32 8.36
N PRO A 333 26.93 -9.53 9.45
CA PRO A 333 28.13 -9.35 10.26
C PRO A 333 28.51 -10.66 10.95
N PHE A 334 29.82 -10.89 11.12
CA PHE A 334 30.29 -11.97 11.97
C PHE A 334 30.01 -11.65 13.43
N GLU A 335 29.59 -12.64 14.21
CA GLU A 335 29.45 -12.45 15.65
C GLU A 335 30.84 -12.32 16.28
N ASN A 336 31.11 -11.15 16.85
CA ASN A 336 32.27 -10.93 17.70
C ASN A 336 32.02 -11.70 19.01
N HIS A 337 32.68 -12.83 19.21
CA HIS A 337 32.79 -13.45 20.53
C HIS A 337 33.72 -12.59 21.41
N SER A 338 33.21 -11.46 21.88
CA SER A 338 33.86 -10.65 22.91
C SER A 338 32.82 -9.97 23.81
N SER A 339 31.87 -10.75 24.32
CA SER A 339 31.09 -10.43 25.53
C SER A 339 30.26 -11.64 25.99
N TYR A 340 30.93 -12.73 26.34
CA TYR A 340 30.44 -13.72 27.32
C TYR A 340 31.67 -14.25 28.07
N GLY A 341 32.00 -13.56 29.16
CA GLY A 341 32.86 -14.06 30.24
C GLY A 341 32.02 -14.13 31.52
N PRO A 342 32.22 -15.11 32.40
CA PRO A 342 31.24 -15.57 33.37
C PRO A 342 31.15 -14.69 34.62
N GLU A 343 29.97 -14.71 35.24
CA GLU A 343 29.65 -14.49 36.65
C GLU A 343 30.58 -13.57 37.48
N GLY A 344 30.05 -12.38 37.80
CA GLY A 344 30.49 -11.57 38.93
C GLY A 344 29.27 -10.87 39.53
N GLN A 345 28.81 -11.37 40.66
CA GLN A 345 27.78 -10.77 41.49
C GLN A 345 28.20 -9.35 41.90
N SER A 346 27.31 -8.37 41.74
CA SER A 346 27.17 -7.32 42.76
C SER A 346 25.82 -6.62 42.63
N GLU A 347 25.25 -6.41 43.80
CA GLU A 347 23.96 -5.85 44.16
C GLU A 347 23.69 -4.45 43.60
N GLY A 348 22.40 -4.10 43.62
CA GLY A 348 21.87 -2.92 42.95
C GLY A 348 22.19 -1.59 43.60
N THR A 349 21.90 -0.54 42.84
CA THR A 349 21.27 0.68 43.36
C THR A 349 20.77 1.51 42.18
N SER A 350 19.53 1.96 42.31
CA SER A 350 18.86 2.94 41.48
C SER A 350 19.68 4.21 41.32
N ARG A 351 19.86 4.68 40.09
CA ARG A 351 20.09 6.10 39.79
C ARG A 351 19.64 6.44 38.38
N GLU A 352 18.84 7.49 38.32
CA GLU A 352 18.30 8.15 37.13
C GLU A 352 19.44 8.59 36.20
N GLU A 353 19.35 8.29 34.91
CA GLU A 353 20.17 8.96 33.89
C GLU A 353 19.36 10.06 33.22
N VAL A 354 19.73 11.27 33.64
CA VAL A 354 19.43 12.55 33.02
C VAL A 354 20.10 12.58 31.64
N VAL A 355 19.30 12.93 30.64
CA VAL A 355 19.76 13.34 29.32
C VAL A 355 20.65 14.57 29.49
N ASP A 356 21.93 14.48 29.12
CA ASP A 356 22.78 15.66 28.93
C ASP A 356 23.21 15.80 27.47
N ASP A 357 23.11 17.05 27.03
CA ASP A 357 23.14 17.56 25.66
C ASP A 357 24.56 17.99 25.32
N HIS A 358 25.53 17.08 25.27
CA HIS A 358 26.83 17.37 24.64
C HIS A 358 27.40 16.10 24.00
N GLY A 359 27.61 16.18 22.68
CA GLY A 359 28.03 15.07 21.85
C GLY A 359 29.50 14.70 22.04
N ASP A 360 29.77 13.85 23.02
CA ASP A 360 31.04 13.14 23.14
C ASP A 360 30.86 11.61 23.22
N ILE A 361 31.73 10.92 22.49
CA ILE A 361 31.76 9.48 22.27
C ILE A 361 32.47 8.80 23.45
N PRO A 362 32.01 7.63 23.96
CA PRO A 362 32.78 6.85 24.92
C PRO A 362 34.16 6.45 24.38
N GLU A 363 35.19 6.67 25.18
CA GLU A 363 36.63 6.55 24.92
C GLU A 363 37.12 5.09 24.76
N VAL A 364 36.38 4.25 24.02
CA VAL A 364 36.74 2.85 23.70
C VAL A 364 36.94 2.65 22.18
N LEU A 365 36.85 3.72 21.39
CA LEU A 365 36.97 3.69 19.92
C LEU A 365 38.23 4.37 19.36
N ARG A 366 39.21 4.72 20.20
CA ARG A 366 40.56 5.04 19.72
C ARG A 366 41.40 3.76 19.70
N GLY A 367 41.31 3.04 18.60
CA GLY A 367 42.33 2.06 18.24
C GLY A 367 43.56 2.81 17.78
N ASP A 368 44.62 2.78 18.58
CA ASP A 368 45.93 3.30 18.23
C ASP A 368 46.46 2.56 16.99
N ASN A 369 46.56 3.30 15.89
CA ASN A 369 47.32 2.90 14.71
C ASN A 369 48.79 3.21 14.99
N GLU A 370 49.51 2.33 15.68
CA GLU A 370 50.97 2.38 15.70
C GLU A 370 51.56 0.99 16.02
N SER A 371 51.78 0.21 14.97
CA SER A 371 52.93 -0.69 14.73
C SER A 371 52.54 -1.75 13.70
N GLY A 372 53.34 -1.85 12.64
CA GLY A 372 52.95 -2.48 11.39
C GLY A 372 52.82 -4.01 11.44
N ASN A 373 51.85 -4.52 10.70
CA ASN A 373 52.01 -5.61 9.73
C ASN A 373 50.72 -5.73 8.91
N ASP A 374 50.84 -5.72 7.58
CA ASP A 374 49.83 -6.02 6.55
C ASP A 374 48.45 -5.29 6.63
N GLY A 375 48.21 -4.38 5.68
CA GLY A 375 47.01 -3.54 5.56
C GLY A 375 45.75 -4.29 5.11
N GLY A 376 45.41 -5.40 5.76
CA GLY A 376 44.20 -6.16 5.49
C GLY A 376 42.96 -5.41 5.99
N VAL A 377 42.03 -5.10 5.07
CA VAL A 377 40.67 -4.68 5.44
C VAL A 377 40.08 -5.76 6.34
N VAL A 378 39.87 -5.47 7.63
CA VAL A 378 39.24 -6.41 8.56
C VAL A 378 37.84 -6.74 8.04
N ARG A 379 37.66 -7.95 7.50
CA ARG A 379 36.38 -8.42 6.96
C ARG A 379 35.39 -8.62 8.10
N ARG A 380 34.42 -7.70 8.22
CA ARG A 380 33.43 -7.65 9.32
C ARG A 380 32.23 -8.58 9.14
N GLY A 381 32.08 -9.18 7.96
CA GLY A 381 30.95 -10.03 7.62
C GLY A 381 31.01 -10.54 6.19
N VAL A 382 29.91 -11.14 5.73
CA VAL A 382 29.77 -11.68 4.37
C VAL A 382 28.42 -11.36 3.76
N ILE A 383 28.37 -11.30 2.43
CA ILE A 383 27.12 -11.15 1.67
C ILE A 383 26.53 -12.54 1.41
N VAL A 384 25.29 -12.74 1.87
CA VAL A 384 24.55 -13.99 1.75
C VAL A 384 23.23 -13.75 1.00
N PRO A 385 22.97 -14.47 -0.10
CA PRO A 385 21.68 -14.38 -0.77
C PRO A 385 20.56 -15.06 0.02
N ALA A 386 19.34 -14.56 -0.13
CA ALA A 386 18.14 -15.33 0.16
C ALA A 386 18.03 -16.53 -0.78
N LEU A 387 17.43 -17.62 -0.29
CA LEU A 387 17.06 -18.76 -1.13
C LEU A 387 15.81 -18.42 -1.97
N PRO A 388 15.62 -19.04 -3.15
CA PRO A 388 14.49 -18.73 -4.03
C PRO A 388 13.10 -18.89 -3.38
N GLU A 389 12.95 -19.85 -2.46
CA GLU A 389 11.69 -20.13 -1.77
C GLU A 389 11.55 -19.38 -0.44
N GLU A 390 12.60 -18.67 0.00
CA GLU A 390 12.54 -17.91 1.24
C GLU A 390 11.68 -16.66 1.08
N ARG A 391 10.95 -16.33 2.14
CA ARG A 391 10.21 -15.09 2.27
C ARG A 391 10.82 -14.27 3.41
N PRO A 392 11.86 -13.46 3.16
CA PRO A 392 12.61 -12.78 4.21
C PRO A 392 11.75 -11.91 5.12
N TYR A 393 10.63 -11.40 4.61
CA TYR A 393 9.76 -10.47 5.32
C TYR A 393 8.43 -11.09 5.78
N ASP A 394 8.31 -12.42 5.72
CA ASP A 394 7.17 -13.14 6.29
C ASP A 394 7.52 -13.62 7.72
N LEU A 395 6.99 -12.91 8.70
CA LEU A 395 7.23 -13.10 10.13
C LEU A 395 6.13 -13.93 10.81
N GLY A 396 5.24 -14.51 10.02
CA GLY A 396 4.02 -15.15 10.50
C GLY A 396 2.85 -14.17 10.64
N ARG A 397 1.64 -14.71 10.50
CA ARG A 397 0.39 -13.95 10.32
C ARG A 397 0.19 -12.82 11.33
N THR A 398 0.41 -13.09 12.61
CA THR A 398 0.20 -12.10 13.69
C THR A 398 1.21 -10.96 13.59
N ARG A 399 2.50 -11.27 13.45
CA ARG A 399 3.56 -10.26 13.44
C ARG A 399 3.58 -9.46 12.14
N ASN A 400 3.24 -10.09 11.02
CA ASN A 400 3.01 -9.41 9.74
C ASN A 400 1.92 -8.34 9.86
N TRP A 401 0.82 -8.68 10.54
CA TRP A 401 -0.27 -7.76 10.80
C TRP A 401 0.16 -6.63 11.73
N GLU A 402 0.74 -6.95 12.88
CA GLU A 402 1.08 -5.99 13.93
C GLU A 402 2.10 -4.94 13.51
N ILE A 403 3.05 -5.28 12.63
CA ILE A 403 4.02 -4.31 12.10
C ILE A 403 3.34 -3.20 11.32
N VAL A 404 2.34 -3.55 10.52
CA VAL A 404 1.67 -2.57 9.64
C VAL A 404 0.51 -1.89 10.38
N MET A 405 -0.30 -2.67 11.07
CA MET A 405 -1.56 -2.24 11.68
C MET A 405 -1.40 -1.77 13.13
N GLY A 406 -0.26 -2.06 13.76
CA GLY A 406 -0.05 -1.85 15.19
C GLY A 406 -0.71 -2.95 16.04
N PRO A 407 -0.51 -2.91 17.37
CA PRO A 407 -0.94 -3.97 18.26
C PRO A 407 -2.47 -4.02 18.45
N ARG A 408 -2.97 -5.26 18.60
CA ARG A 408 -4.35 -5.62 19.01
C ARG A 408 -5.45 -5.03 18.10
N TRP A 409 -6.59 -4.64 18.69
CA TRP A 409 -7.79 -4.13 17.99
C TRP A 409 -7.76 -2.63 17.72
N SER A 410 -6.67 -1.96 18.12
CA SER A 410 -6.66 -0.51 18.23
C SER A 410 -6.67 0.20 16.86
N TRP A 411 -6.36 -0.53 15.78
CA TRP A 411 -6.46 -0.09 14.39
C TRP A 411 -7.91 0.06 13.88
N LEU A 412 -8.89 -0.57 14.53
CA LEU A 412 -10.31 -0.33 14.24
C LEU A 412 -10.78 1.02 14.77
N LEU A 413 -10.02 1.68 15.66
CA LEU A 413 -10.42 2.97 16.19
C LEU A 413 -10.06 4.07 15.19
N PRO A 414 -11.03 4.92 14.81
CA PRO A 414 -10.86 5.86 13.71
C PRO A 414 -9.76 6.90 13.95
N TRP A 415 -9.49 7.26 15.22
CA TRP A 415 -8.42 8.21 15.57
C TRP A 415 -7.02 7.62 15.53
N LYS A 416 -6.85 6.32 15.82
CA LYS A 416 -5.52 5.68 15.77
C LYS A 416 -5.05 5.48 14.34
N ALA A 417 -5.98 5.26 13.42
CA ALA A 417 -5.70 5.21 12.00
C ALA A 417 -5.21 6.56 11.42
N LEU A 418 -5.25 7.66 12.18
CA LEU A 418 -4.72 8.97 11.72
C LEU A 418 -3.23 9.15 12.00
N SER A 419 -2.69 8.40 12.97
CA SER A 419 -1.27 8.41 13.31
C SER A 419 -0.53 7.34 12.51
N PRO A 420 0.57 7.68 11.81
CA PRO A 420 1.37 6.68 11.12
C PRO A 420 1.98 5.73 12.16
N VAL A 421 1.76 4.42 11.98
CA VAL A 421 2.29 3.36 12.86
C VAL A 421 3.79 3.22 12.65
N LEU A 422 4.22 3.07 11.40
CA LEU A 422 5.63 2.98 11.00
C LEU A 422 6.13 4.37 10.58
N ARG A 423 6.94 5.04 11.42
CA ARG A 423 7.61 6.29 11.06
C ARG A 423 9.01 6.01 10.52
N GLU A 424 10.02 6.01 11.39
CA GLU A 424 11.41 5.78 10.99
C GLU A 424 11.70 4.28 10.80
N ASP A 425 11.00 3.42 11.55
CA ASP A 425 11.08 1.95 11.47
C ASP A 425 10.69 1.40 10.09
N ILE A 426 9.99 2.17 9.25
CA ILE A 426 9.65 1.75 7.88
C ILE A 426 10.89 1.52 7.00
N PHE A 427 12.03 2.11 7.39
CA PHE A 427 13.31 1.95 6.69
C PHE A 427 14.14 0.79 7.23
N ASP A 428 13.71 0.16 8.32
CA ASP A 428 14.37 -0.97 8.97
C ASP A 428 13.40 -2.16 9.12
N TRP A 429 12.98 -2.70 7.98
CA TRP A 429 11.99 -3.78 7.97
C TRP A 429 12.58 -5.08 8.54
N PRO A 430 11.97 -5.69 9.57
CA PRO A 430 12.52 -6.88 10.21
C PRO A 430 12.47 -8.10 9.29
N ILE A 431 13.46 -8.98 9.46
CA ILE A 431 13.60 -10.24 8.73
C ILE A 431 13.01 -11.37 9.58
N SER A 432 12.47 -12.40 8.91
CA SER A 432 11.96 -13.61 9.54
C SER A 432 13.05 -14.31 10.34
N GLU A 433 12.75 -14.72 11.57
CA GLU A 433 13.72 -15.35 12.47
C GLU A 433 14.33 -16.63 11.86
N SER A 434 13.57 -17.38 11.07
CA SER A 434 14.06 -18.57 10.36
C SER A 434 15.08 -18.21 9.27
N VAL A 435 14.80 -17.15 8.51
CA VAL A 435 15.69 -16.64 7.45
C VAL A 435 16.93 -16.01 8.07
N GLU A 436 16.79 -15.22 9.12
CA GLU A 436 17.91 -14.65 9.87
C GLU A 436 18.84 -15.74 10.42
N LYS A 437 18.29 -16.77 11.07
CA LYS A 437 19.06 -17.90 11.59
C LYS A 437 19.84 -18.62 10.49
N ARG A 438 19.23 -18.82 9.32
CA ARG A 438 19.92 -19.41 8.17
C ARG A 438 21.03 -18.50 7.64
N LEU A 439 20.74 -17.20 7.47
CA LEU A 439 21.73 -16.20 7.01
C LEU A 439 22.96 -16.19 7.92
N ARG A 440 22.76 -16.20 9.25
CA ARG A 440 23.84 -16.28 10.24
C ARG A 440 24.60 -17.61 10.16
N GLY A 441 23.90 -18.74 10.06
CA GLY A 441 24.55 -20.05 9.93
C GLY A 441 25.41 -20.19 8.67
N GLU A 442 24.95 -19.64 7.55
CA GLU A 442 25.73 -19.59 6.30
C GLU A 442 26.92 -18.63 6.41
N ALA A 443 26.73 -17.49 7.08
CA ALA A 443 27.83 -16.55 7.33
C ALA A 443 28.94 -17.18 8.18
N GLU A 444 28.58 -17.90 9.24
CA GLU A 444 29.53 -18.59 10.11
C GLU A 444 30.24 -19.75 9.38
N ARG A 445 29.54 -20.48 8.51
CA ARG A 445 30.18 -21.49 7.65
C ARG A 445 31.24 -20.86 6.76
N ARG A 446 30.93 -19.74 6.10
CA ARG A 446 31.90 -19.01 5.26
C ARG A 446 33.03 -18.43 6.08
N ARG A 447 32.76 -17.95 7.29
CA ARG A 447 33.79 -17.47 8.24
C ARG A 447 34.85 -18.55 8.49
N ARG A 448 34.43 -19.79 8.82
CA ARG A 448 35.37 -20.89 9.11
C ARG A 448 36.28 -21.21 7.93
N VAL A 449 35.72 -21.23 6.73
CA VAL A 449 36.48 -21.43 5.48
C VAL A 449 37.46 -20.28 5.25
N LEU A 450 37.02 -19.04 5.46
CA LEU A 450 37.85 -17.85 5.25
C LEU A 450 39.01 -17.72 6.24
N PHE A 451 38.80 -18.12 7.49
CA PHE A 451 39.81 -18.01 8.55
C PHE A 451 40.49 -19.34 8.91
N GLY A 452 40.27 -20.41 8.12
CA GLY A 452 40.97 -21.69 8.27
C GLY A 452 40.68 -22.44 9.57
N VAL A 453 39.50 -22.27 10.18
CA VAL A 453 39.09 -22.95 11.42
C VAL A 453 38.39 -24.28 11.09
N GLU A 454 39.02 -25.10 10.25
CA GLU A 454 38.69 -26.51 10.08
C GLU A 454 39.73 -27.33 10.85
N GLY A 455 39.35 -27.72 12.07
CA GLY A 455 40.08 -28.65 12.95
C GLY A 455 39.12 -29.68 13.51
#